data_AF-A0AB37U7Q6-F1
#
_entry.id   AF-A0AB37U7Q6-F1
#
_cell.length_a   1.000
_cell.length_b   1.000
_cell.length_c   1.000
_cell.angle_alpha   90.00
_cell.angle_beta   90.00
_cell.angle_gamma   90.00
#
_symmetry.space_group_name_H-M   'P 1'
#
loop_
_entity.id
_entity.type
_entity.pdbx_description
1 polymer ?
#
loop_
_entity_poly.entity_id
_entity_poly.type
_entity_poly.pdbx_seq_one_letter_code
_entity_poly.pdbx_strand_id
1 'polypeptide(L)'
;MTDSEEIPEIPLRPLVWMGDSRKNMRAFPQEVRAAVGYALQLVQAGETPLDAKPFKGVKGGVYEIVKRYDTDTYRAVYAVKIGDSIYVLHDASEEI
;
A
#
# COMPACT_ATOMS: atom_id res chain seq x y z
N MET A 1 -21.53 -25.85 -25.88
CA MET A 1 -20.15 -25.40 -25.64
C MET A 1 -20.27 -23.99 -25.12
N THR A 2 -20.24 -23.85 -23.80
CA THR A 2 -20.38 -22.57 -23.11
C THR A 2 -19.17 -21.71 -23.45
N ASP A 3 -19.43 -20.52 -23.98
CA ASP A 3 -18.46 -19.41 -23.96
C ASP A 3 -17.91 -19.33 -22.54
N SER A 4 -16.66 -19.74 -22.38
CA SER A 4 -15.94 -19.59 -21.12
C SER A 4 -15.59 -18.11 -21.09
N GLU A 5 -16.34 -17.32 -20.32
CA GLU A 5 -16.05 -15.90 -20.12
C GLU A 5 -14.55 -15.76 -19.81
N GLU A 6 -13.80 -15.19 -20.75
CA GLU A 6 -12.42 -14.78 -20.53
C GLU A 6 -12.44 -13.81 -19.34
N ILE A 7 -11.99 -14.28 -18.17
CA ILE A 7 -11.75 -13.40 -17.03
C ILE A 7 -10.61 -12.49 -17.50
N PRO A 8 -10.83 -11.18 -17.66
CA PRO A 8 -9.74 -10.30 -18.06
C PRO A 8 -8.67 -10.38 -16.97
N GLU A 9 -7.45 -10.81 -17.33
CA GLU A 9 -6.29 -10.56 -16.49
C GLU A 9 -6.12 -9.04 -16.41
N ILE A 10 -6.60 -8.44 -15.32
CA ILE A 10 -6.31 -7.04 -15.03
C ILE A 10 -4.89 -7.02 -14.47
N PRO A 11 -3.87 -6.55 -15.23
CA PRO A 11 -2.51 -6.52 -14.73
C PRO A 11 -2.45 -5.57 -13.54
N LEU A 12 -1.90 -6.05 -12.43
CA LEU A 12 -1.65 -5.24 -11.24
C LEU A 12 -0.73 -4.07 -11.60
N ARG A 13 -1.10 -2.87 -11.15
CA ARG A 13 -0.26 -1.69 -11.31
C ARG A 13 1.11 -1.94 -10.66
N PRO A 14 2.24 -1.62 -11.33
CA PRO A 14 3.56 -1.86 -10.77
C PRO A 14 3.80 -1.03 -9.50
N LEU A 15 4.48 -1.63 -8.52
CA LEU A 15 4.98 -0.94 -7.33
C LEU A 15 6.41 -0.45 -7.56
N VAL A 16 6.61 0.84 -7.37
CA VAL A 16 7.91 1.52 -7.42
C VAL A 16 8.30 1.89 -5.99
N TRP A 17 9.36 1.27 -5.48
CA TRP A 17 9.89 1.56 -4.16
C TRP A 17 10.87 2.72 -4.23
N MET A 18 10.62 3.78 -3.48
CA MET A 18 11.49 4.96 -3.44
C MET A 18 12.44 4.89 -2.26
N GLY A 19 13.72 5.21 -2.48
CA GLY A 19 14.74 5.20 -1.42
C GLY A 19 14.80 3.87 -0.65
N ASP A 20 14.88 3.96 0.68
CA ASP A 20 14.99 2.80 1.57
C ASP A 20 13.63 2.15 1.92
N SER A 21 12.52 2.59 1.33
CA SER A 21 11.16 2.10 1.66
C SER A 21 11.04 0.58 1.60
N ARG A 22 11.63 -0.09 0.60
CA ARG A 22 11.62 -1.56 0.47
C ARG A 22 12.40 -2.24 1.59
N LYS A 23 13.51 -1.64 2.02
CA LYS A 23 14.38 -2.16 3.08
C LYS A 23 13.67 -2.02 4.43
N ASN A 24 13.08 -0.86 4.71
CA ASN A 24 12.35 -0.58 5.95
C ASN A 24 11.12 -1.48 6.08
N MET A 25 10.35 -1.63 4.99
CA MET A 25 9.22 -2.55 4.94
C MET A 25 9.62 -4.01 5.25
N ARG A 26 10.84 -4.43 4.90
CA ARG A 26 11.33 -5.78 5.24
C ARG A 26 11.75 -5.93 6.69
N ALA A 27 12.14 -4.84 7.35
CA ALA A 27 12.52 -4.82 8.77
C ALA A 27 11.30 -4.87 9.70
N PHE A 28 10.09 -4.74 9.17
CA PHE A 28 8.88 -4.76 9.95
C PHE A 28 8.49 -6.13 10.53
N PRO A 29 7.80 -6.11 11.68
CA PRO A 29 7.12 -7.29 12.21
C PRO A 29 6.22 -7.93 11.14
N GLN A 30 6.10 -9.25 11.19
CA GLN A 30 5.35 -10.02 10.18
C GLN A 30 3.90 -9.53 10.02
N GLU A 31 3.24 -9.20 11.12
CA GLU A 31 1.86 -8.70 11.12
C GLU A 31 1.71 -7.38 10.38
N VAL A 32 2.67 -6.46 10.57
CA VAL A 32 2.69 -5.18 9.85
C VAL A 32 2.96 -5.40 8.37
N ARG A 33 3.93 -6.27 8.03
CA ARG A 33 4.23 -6.62 6.63
C ARG A 33 3.01 -7.22 5.91
N ALA A 34 2.27 -8.09 6.59
CA ALA A 34 1.08 -8.71 6.03
C ALA A 34 -0.03 -7.70 5.78
N ALA A 35 -0.33 -6.83 6.76
CA ALA A 35 -1.36 -5.80 6.63
C ALA A 35 -1.03 -4.79 5.53
N VAL A 36 0.19 -4.27 5.51
CA VAL A 36 0.64 -3.32 4.49
C VAL A 36 0.70 -3.98 3.11
N GLY A 37 1.20 -5.23 3.02
CA GLY A 37 1.24 -5.98 1.77
C GLY A 37 -0.14 -6.19 1.15
N TYR A 38 -1.13 -6.54 1.97
CA TYR A 38 -2.52 -6.66 1.54
C TYR A 38 -3.09 -5.33 1.03
N ALA A 39 -2.87 -4.24 1.77
CA ALA A 39 -3.29 -2.91 1.35
C ALA A 39 -2.63 -2.47 0.03
N LEU A 40 -1.33 -2.74 -0.16
CA LEU A 40 -0.64 -2.46 -1.43
C LEU A 40 -1.24 -3.27 -2.58
N GLN A 41 -1.56 -4.54 -2.37
CA GLN A 41 -2.18 -5.39 -3.39
C GLN A 41 -3.55 -4.83 -3.84
N LEU A 42 -4.38 -4.36 -2.90
CA LEU A 42 -5.64 -3.69 -3.21
C LEU A 42 -5.40 -2.43 -4.06
N VAL A 43 -4.44 -1.58 -3.67
CA VAL A 43 -4.08 -0.38 -4.44
C VAL A 43 -3.58 -0.73 -5.85
N GLN A 44 -2.78 -1.81 -5.98
CA GLN A 44 -2.34 -2.29 -7.29
C GLN A 44 -3.51 -2.74 -8.17
N ALA A 45 -4.54 -3.37 -7.59
CA ALA A 45 -5.78 -3.75 -8.27
C ALA A 45 -6.70 -2.54 -8.58
N GLY A 46 -6.47 -1.39 -7.93
CA GLY A 46 -7.30 -0.18 -8.09
C GLY A 46 -8.40 -0.05 -7.04
N GLU A 47 -8.38 -0.94 -6.05
CA GLU A 47 -9.21 -0.86 -4.87
C GLU A 47 -8.62 0.12 -3.87
N THR A 48 -9.50 0.66 -3.02
CA THR A 48 -9.09 1.49 -1.87
C THR A 48 -9.13 0.63 -0.61
N PRO A 49 -7.99 0.41 0.08
CA PRO A 49 -7.98 -0.32 1.34
C PRO A 49 -8.86 0.38 2.37
N LEU A 50 -9.66 -0.38 3.13
CA LEU A 50 -10.51 0.16 4.19
C LEU A 50 -9.71 0.89 5.28
N ASP A 51 -8.50 0.40 5.54
CA ASP A 51 -7.58 0.94 6.56
C ASP A 51 -6.71 2.09 6.02
N ALA A 52 -6.83 2.43 4.73
CA ALA A 52 -6.06 3.52 4.15
C ALA A 52 -6.79 4.84 4.36
N LYS A 53 -6.12 5.78 5.04
CA LYS A 53 -6.63 7.15 5.13
C LYS A 53 -6.28 7.89 3.84
N PRO A 54 -7.26 8.49 3.14
CA PRO A 54 -6.95 9.39 2.04
C PRO A 54 -6.20 10.59 2.60
N PHE A 55 -5.00 10.85 2.08
CA PHE A 55 -4.20 11.97 2.54
C PHE A 55 -4.91 13.29 2.19
N LYS A 56 -5.33 14.05 3.21
CA LYS A 56 -6.04 15.31 3.00
C LYS A 56 -5.13 16.31 2.28
N GLY A 57 -5.63 16.91 1.20
CA GLY A 57 -4.95 17.99 0.48
C GLY A 57 -4.22 17.57 -0.81
N VAL A 58 -4.07 16.27 -1.10
CA VAL A 58 -3.47 15.80 -2.36
C VAL A 58 -4.53 15.08 -3.21
N LYS A 59 -4.94 15.69 -4.32
CA LYS A 59 -5.75 15.01 -5.35
C LYS A 59 -4.83 14.05 -6.11
N GLY A 60 -4.95 12.74 -5.90
CA GLY A 60 -4.13 11.76 -6.63
C GLY A 60 -4.04 10.33 -6.11
N GLY A 61 -4.79 9.95 -5.06
CA GLY A 61 -4.71 8.57 -4.54
C GLY A 61 -3.44 8.35 -3.71
N VAL A 62 -3.18 9.25 -2.78
CA VAL A 62 -2.21 9.05 -1.69
C VAL A 62 -2.92 8.28 -0.58
N TYR A 63 -2.43 7.08 -0.29
CA TYR A 63 -2.93 6.19 0.74
C TYR A 63 -1.92 6.14 1.87
N GLU A 64 -2.35 6.55 3.05
CA GLU A 64 -1.60 6.32 4.28
C GLU A 64 -2.11 5.03 4.92
N ILE A 65 -1.27 4.00 4.91
CA ILE A 65 -1.55 2.70 5.53
C ILE A 65 -0.93 2.73 6.92
N VAL A 66 -1.77 2.90 7.95
CA VAL A 66 -1.33 2.97 9.34
C VAL A 66 -1.62 1.65 10.05
N LYS A 67 -0.59 1.04 10.65
CA LYS A 67 -0.77 -0.08 11.58
C LYS A 67 -0.19 0.25 12.94
N ARG A 68 -1.02 0.12 13.99
CA ARG A 68 -0.55 0.11 15.37
C ARG A 68 0.18 -1.21 15.61
N TYR A 69 1.41 -1.11 16.09
CA TYR A 69 2.22 -2.24 16.50
C TYR A 69 2.74 -1.94 17.90
N ASP A 70 2.40 -2.79 18.87
CA ASP A 70 2.67 -2.52 20.29
C ASP A 70 1.95 -1.26 20.83
N THR A 71 2.13 -1.02 22.12
CA THR A 71 1.36 -0.05 22.91
C THR A 71 1.53 1.37 22.36
N ASP A 72 2.74 1.75 21.92
CA ASP A 72 3.08 3.15 21.59
C ASP A 72 3.63 3.37 20.17
N THR A 73 3.67 2.33 19.32
CA THR A 73 4.31 2.45 18.01
C THR A 73 3.32 2.34 16.85
N TYR A 74 3.37 3.31 15.95
CA TYR A 74 2.65 3.29 14.68
C TYR A 74 3.63 3.16 13.53
N ARG A 75 3.22 2.38 12.52
CA ARG A 75 3.92 2.25 11.24
C ARG A 75 3.02 2.79 10.14
N ALA A 76 3.48 3.80 9.42
CA ALA A 76 2.76 4.41 8.32
C ALA A 76 3.52 4.20 7.00
N VAL A 77 2.85 3.62 6.01
CA VAL A 77 3.35 3.51 4.63
C VAL A 77 2.53 4.39 3.71
N TYR A 78 3.22 5.23 2.95
CA TYR A 78 2.59 6.10 1.96
C TYR A 78 2.71 5.49 0.56
N ALA A 79 1.57 5.21 -0.06
CA ALA A 79 1.47 4.76 -1.45
C ALA A 79 0.77 5.83 -2.29
N VAL A 80 1.37 6.23 -3.41
CA VAL A 80 0.82 7.26 -4.31
C VAL A 80 0.66 6.71 -5.70
N LYS A 81 -0.53 6.85 -6.29
CA LYS A 81 -0.73 6.55 -7.70
C LYS A 81 -0.26 7.72 -8.56
N ILE A 82 0.70 7.47 -9.46
CA ILE A 82 1.11 8.42 -10.50
C ILE A 82 1.09 7.68 -11.84
N GLY A 83 0.16 8.08 -12.73
CA GLY A 83 -0.13 7.33 -13.94
C GLY A 83 -0.61 5.91 -13.60
N ASP A 84 0.03 4.91 -14.20
CA ASP A 84 -0.25 3.49 -13.96
C ASP A 84 0.60 2.86 -12.86
N SER A 85 1.51 3.62 -12.23
CA SER A 85 2.42 3.09 -11.21
C SER A 85 2.03 3.56 -9.81
N ILE A 86 2.32 2.72 -8.83
CA ILE A 86 2.13 3.00 -7.40
C ILE A 86 3.50 3.22 -6.77
N TYR A 87 3.75 4.41 -6.23
CA TYR A 87 5.02 4.80 -5.63
C TYR A 87 4.94 4.67 -4.12
N VAL A 88 5.85 3.91 -3.52
CA VAL A 88 5.99 3.76 -2.08
C VAL A 88 7.10 4.67 -1.60
N LEU A 89 6.75 5.75 -0.89
CA LEU A 89 7.64 6.90 -0.68
C LEU A 89 8.49 6.78 0.58
N HIS A 90 7.86 6.48 1.71
CA HIS A 90 8.55 6.36 2.98
C HIS A 90 7.69 5.56 3.94
N ASP A 91 8.40 4.94 4.87
CA ASP A 91 7.87 4.14 5.94
C ASP A 91 8.27 4.83 7.24
N ALA A 92 7.30 5.47 7.89
CA ALA A 92 7.53 6.23 9.11
C ALA A 92 7.16 5.37 10.33
N SER A 93 8.11 5.24 11.24
CA SER A 93 7.88 4.80 12.61
C SER A 93 7.60 6.02 13.48
N GLU A 94 6.39 6.14 14.02
CA GLU A 94 6.08 7.17 15.02
C GLU A 94 5.86 6.50 16.39
N GLU A 95 6.55 7.01 17.41
CA GLU A 95 6.31 6.70 18.83
C GLU A 95 5.37 7.78 19.38
N ILE A 96 4.32 7.40 20.14
CA ILE A 96 3.46 8.37 20.87
C ILE A 96 3.97 8.53 22.31
#